data_AF-A0A845JYJ7-F1
#
_entry.id   AF-A0A845JYJ7-F1
#
_cell.length_a   1.000
_cell.length_b   1.000
_cell.length_c   1.000
_cell.angle_alpha   90.00
_cell.angle_beta   90.00
_cell.angle_gamma   90.00
#
_symmetry.space_group_name_H-M   'P 1'
#
loop_
_entity.id
_entity.type
_entity.pdbx_description
1 polymer ?
#
loop_
_entity_poly.entity_id
_entity_poly.type
_entity_poly.pdbx_seq_one_letter_code
_entity_poly.pdbx_strand_id
1 'polypeptide(L)'
;DSRKALGMYKEIRPDLVLLDLNMPHLDGFQVMEQLKEVEKGSYAPILVLTAQADRNIRLNALAAGARDFIEKPFDITEVVHRISNMLEIRLLHNQVRDQNQILEKKVAERTYEVEETRQEAVLRLGRAAE
;
A
#
# COMPACT_ATOMS: atom_id res chain seq x y z
N ASP A 1 -9.11 0.29 -21.61
CA ASP A 1 -10.24 -0.65 -21.42
C ASP A 1 -10.26 -1.05 -19.96
N SER A 2 -11.31 -0.68 -19.23
CA SER A 2 -11.42 -0.90 -17.78
C SER A 2 -11.39 -2.38 -17.40
N ARG A 3 -11.79 -3.29 -18.31
CA ARG A 3 -11.74 -4.74 -18.09
C ARG A 3 -10.33 -5.30 -17.98
N LYS A 4 -9.31 -4.58 -18.49
CA LYS A 4 -7.91 -4.98 -18.39
C LYS A 4 -7.22 -4.40 -17.15
N ALA A 5 -7.86 -3.48 -16.42
CA ALA A 5 -7.25 -2.73 -15.34
C ALA A 5 -6.66 -3.66 -14.27
N LEU A 6 -7.43 -4.64 -13.81
CA LEU A 6 -6.97 -5.59 -12.79
C LEU A 6 -5.79 -6.46 -13.25
N GLY A 7 -5.81 -6.90 -14.52
CA GLY A 7 -4.70 -7.68 -15.09
C GLY A 7 -3.41 -6.87 -15.16
N MET A 8 -3.50 -5.65 -15.70
CA MET A 8 -2.36 -4.73 -15.78
C MET A 8 -1.85 -4.33 -14.39
N TYR A 9 -2.75 -4.14 -13.42
CA TYR A 9 -2.38 -3.82 -12.05
C TYR A 9 -1.49 -4.90 -11.41
N LYS A 10 -1.88 -6.17 -11.58
CA LYS A 10 -1.12 -7.32 -11.05
C LYS A 10 0.24 -7.47 -11.72
N GLU A 11 0.31 -7.20 -13.02
CA GLU A 11 1.54 -7.33 -13.80
C GLU A 11 2.53 -6.19 -13.52
N ILE A 12 2.05 -4.94 -13.60
CA ILE A 12 2.87 -3.74 -13.47
C ILE A 12 3.22 -3.47 -12.00
N ARG A 13 2.30 -3.78 -11.07
CA ARG A 13 2.37 -3.39 -9.64
C ARG A 13 2.71 -1.90 -9.49
N PRO A 14 1.85 -1.00 -9.99
CA PRO A 14 2.15 0.42 -10.04
C PRO A 14 2.23 1.05 -8.64
N ASP A 15 2.98 2.14 -8.52
CA ASP A 15 3.06 2.94 -7.27
C ASP A 15 1.91 3.94 -7.11
N LEU A 16 1.15 4.19 -8.17
CA LEU A 16 -0.04 5.06 -8.17
C LEU A 16 -0.96 4.68 -9.32
N VAL A 17 -2.28 4.81 -9.12
CA VAL A 17 -3.29 4.59 -10.16
C VAL A 17 -4.06 5.89 -10.40
N LEU A 18 -4.08 6.33 -11.66
CA LEU A 18 -5.02 7.34 -12.13
C LEU A 18 -6.26 6.65 -12.68
N LEU A 19 -7.44 7.00 -12.17
CA LEU A 19 -8.67 6.29 -12.51
C LEU A 19 -9.80 7.25 -12.89
N ASP A 20 -10.40 7.04 -14.06
CA ASP A 20 -11.64 7.72 -14.42
C ASP A 20 -12.84 6.99 -13.80
N LEU A 21 -13.86 7.73 -13.34
CA LEU A 21 -15.12 7.10 -12.90
C LEU A 21 -16.01 6.75 -14.08
N ASN A 22 -16.02 7.58 -15.11
CA ASN A 22 -16.92 7.46 -16.25
C ASN A 22 -16.23 6.68 -17.36
N MET A 23 -16.30 5.36 -17.27
CA MET A 23 -15.73 4.45 -18.26
C MET A 23 -16.80 3.46 -18.77
N PRO A 24 -16.74 3.04 -20.05
CA PRO A 24 -17.58 1.97 -20.55
C PRO A 24 -17.21 0.62 -19.91
N HIS A 25 -18.19 -0.28 -19.83
CA HIS A 25 -18.09 -1.65 -19.27
C HIS A 25 -18.00 -1.73 -17.75
N LEU A 26 -16.82 -1.46 -17.19
CA LEU A 26 -16.61 -1.35 -15.74
C LEU A 26 -16.41 0.12 -15.41
N ASP A 27 -17.21 0.62 -14.47
CA ASP A 27 -17.03 1.97 -13.94
C ASP A 27 -15.81 2.03 -12.99
N GLY A 28 -15.37 3.24 -12.65
CA GLY A 28 -14.23 3.40 -11.75
C GLY A 28 -14.47 2.84 -10.34
N PHE A 29 -15.72 2.79 -9.86
CA PHE A 29 -16.03 2.23 -8.55
C PHE A 29 -15.82 0.71 -8.52
N GLN A 30 -16.31 0.02 -9.55
CA GLN A 30 -16.12 -1.42 -9.74
C GLN A 30 -14.64 -1.78 -9.90
N VAL A 31 -13.86 -0.94 -10.60
CA VAL A 31 -12.41 -1.13 -10.68
C VAL A 31 -11.76 -0.97 -9.30
N MET A 32 -12.12 0.05 -8.52
CA MET A 32 -11.60 0.22 -7.16
C MET A 32 -11.93 -0.98 -6.26
N GLU A 33 -13.14 -1.50 -6.33
CA GLU A 33 -13.56 -2.69 -5.59
C GLU A 33 -12.69 -3.91 -5.96
N GLN A 34 -12.49 -4.17 -7.25
CA GLN A 34 -11.63 -5.26 -7.72
C GLN A 34 -10.17 -5.11 -7.25
N LEU A 35 -9.62 -3.90 -7.28
CA LEU A 35 -8.24 -3.65 -6.82
C LEU A 35 -8.11 -3.89 -5.31
N LYS A 36 -9.12 -3.48 -4.53
CA LYS A 36 -9.15 -3.66 -3.07
C LYS A 36 -9.12 -5.13 -2.65
N GLU A 37 -9.76 -6.03 -3.38
CA GLU A 37 -9.76 -7.46 -3.05
C GLU A 37 -8.39 -8.13 -3.20
N VAL A 38 -7.59 -7.64 -4.15
CA VAL A 38 -6.29 -8.24 -4.49
C VAL A 38 -5.18 -7.73 -3.58
N GLU A 39 -5.34 -6.54 -3.02
CA GLU A 39 -4.24 -5.84 -2.37
C GLU A 39 -4.26 -5.97 -0.85
N LYS A 40 -3.82 -7.15 -0.38
CA LYS A 40 -3.69 -7.44 1.05
C LYS A 40 -2.33 -7.00 1.58
N GLY A 41 -2.16 -5.70 1.78
CA GLY A 41 -1.13 -5.18 2.70
C GLY A 41 -0.28 -4.01 2.24
N SER A 42 -0.33 -3.57 0.99
CA SER A 42 0.32 -2.30 0.62
C SER A 42 -0.34 -1.75 -0.62
N TYR A 43 -1.33 -0.88 -0.42
CA TYR A 43 -2.16 -0.40 -1.52
C TYR A 43 -1.56 0.79 -2.27
N ALA A 44 -1.50 0.71 -3.60
CA ALA A 44 -1.07 1.84 -4.41
C ALA A 44 -2.16 2.91 -4.37
N PRO A 45 -1.85 4.15 -3.99
CA PRO A 45 -2.84 5.22 -3.94
C PRO A 45 -3.58 5.36 -5.28
N ILE A 46 -4.91 5.44 -5.20
CA ILE A 46 -5.78 5.67 -6.35
C ILE A 46 -6.22 7.14 -6.34
N LEU A 47 -5.87 7.87 -7.39
CA LEU A 47 -6.28 9.24 -7.65
C LEU A 47 -7.36 9.24 -8.74
N VAL A 48 -8.57 9.66 -8.35
CA VAL A 48 -9.73 9.64 -9.24
C VAL A 48 -9.81 10.92 -10.07
N LEU A 49 -10.05 10.80 -11.38
CA LEU A 49 -10.22 11.91 -12.31
C LEU A 49 -11.63 11.87 -12.89
N THR A 50 -12.53 12.77 -12.51
CA THR A 50 -13.95 12.70 -12.90
C THR A 50 -14.51 14.04 -13.36
N ALA A 51 -15.46 14.02 -14.31
CA ALA A 51 -16.24 15.20 -14.69
C ALA A 51 -17.43 15.46 -13.75
N GLN A 52 -17.75 14.51 -12.87
CA GLN A 52 -18.81 14.66 -11.86
C GLN A 52 -18.15 14.83 -10.50
N ALA A 53 -18.25 16.04 -9.93
CA ALA A 53 -17.65 16.37 -8.64
C ALA A 53 -18.66 16.73 -7.56
N ASP A 54 -19.91 16.26 -7.71
CA ASP A 54 -20.88 16.40 -6.64
C ASP A 54 -20.37 15.74 -5.36
N ARG A 55 -20.82 16.30 -4.25
CA ARG A 55 -20.35 15.92 -2.91
C ARG A 55 -20.57 14.43 -2.64
N ASN A 56 -21.65 13.83 -3.14
CA ASN A 56 -21.98 12.44 -2.86
C ASN A 56 -21.02 11.51 -3.59
N ILE A 57 -20.74 11.75 -4.87
CA ILE A 57 -19.76 10.98 -5.65
C ILE A 57 -18.38 11.05 -5.02
N ARG A 58 -17.97 12.24 -4.56
CA ARG A 58 -16.69 12.42 -3.86
C ARG A 58 -16.59 11.59 -2.59
N LEU A 59 -17.63 11.63 -1.75
CA LEU A 59 -17.67 10.85 -0.51
C LEU A 59 -17.67 9.35 -0.81
N ASN A 60 -18.41 8.92 -1.82
CA ASN A 60 -18.44 7.52 -2.26
C ASN A 60 -17.07 7.06 -2.78
N ALA A 61 -16.36 7.89 -3.54
CA ALA A 61 -15.04 7.56 -4.08
C ALA A 61 -14.02 7.37 -2.95
N LEU A 62 -14.01 8.28 -1.98
CA LEU A 62 -13.14 8.16 -0.79
C LEU A 62 -13.49 6.91 0.03
N ALA A 63 -14.78 6.63 0.23
CA ALA A 63 -15.23 5.43 0.94
C ALA A 63 -14.87 4.12 0.20
N ALA A 64 -14.86 4.16 -1.14
CA ALA A 64 -14.49 3.02 -1.99
C ALA A 64 -12.97 2.74 -2.00
N GLY A 65 -12.14 3.68 -1.52
CA GLY A 65 -10.69 3.50 -1.41
C GLY A 65 -9.85 4.47 -2.25
N ALA A 66 -10.48 5.45 -2.91
CA ALA A 66 -9.74 6.56 -3.51
C ALA A 66 -9.00 7.33 -2.41
N ARG A 67 -7.74 7.66 -2.69
CA ARG A 67 -6.92 8.49 -1.79
C ARG A 67 -7.27 9.96 -1.93
N ASP A 68 -7.63 10.36 -3.14
CA ASP A 68 -8.01 11.72 -3.50
C ASP A 68 -8.75 11.73 -4.85
N PHE A 69 -9.27 12.89 -5.24
CA PHE A 69 -9.98 13.08 -6.51
C PHE A 69 -9.64 14.44 -7.11
N ILE A 70 -9.79 14.54 -8.43
CA ILE A 70 -9.64 15.78 -9.20
C ILE A 70 -10.82 15.89 -10.17
N GLU A 71 -11.44 17.07 -10.20
CA GLU A 71 -12.53 17.40 -11.11
C GLU A 71 -11.99 17.80 -12.48
N LYS A 72 -12.65 17.34 -13.55
CA LYS A 72 -12.37 17.75 -14.93
C LYS A 72 -13.21 18.98 -15.30
N PRO A 73 -12.63 19.96 -16.03
CA PRO A 73 -11.24 20.05 -16.48
C PRO A 73 -10.29 20.42 -15.35
N PHE A 74 -9.08 19.84 -15.35
CA PHE A 74 -8.08 20.05 -14.31
C PHE A 74 -6.83 20.77 -14.80
N ASP A 75 -6.14 21.44 -13.87
CA ASP A 75 -4.80 21.96 -14.10
C ASP A 75 -3.78 20.82 -13.98
N ILE A 76 -2.91 20.66 -14.98
CA ILE A 76 -1.83 19.67 -14.97
C ILE A 76 -0.91 19.88 -13.75
N THR A 77 -0.68 21.13 -13.37
CA THR A 77 0.12 21.51 -12.21
C THR A 77 -0.48 20.93 -10.93
N GLU A 78 -1.81 21.02 -10.77
CA GLU A 78 -2.52 20.43 -9.63
C GLU A 78 -2.37 18.90 -9.61
N VAL A 79 -2.56 18.25 -10.76
CA VAL A 79 -2.42 16.78 -10.89
C VAL A 79 -1.01 16.34 -10.50
N VAL A 80 0.02 17.01 -11.02
CA VAL A 80 1.42 16.69 -10.74
C VAL A 80 1.75 16.87 -9.26
N HIS A 81 1.26 17.93 -8.61
CA HIS A 81 1.46 18.13 -7.18
C HIS A 81 0.80 17.02 -6.36
N ARG A 82 -0.44 16.63 -6.68
CA ARG A 82 -1.15 15.55 -5.97
C ARG A 82 -0.46 14.20 -6.16
N ILE A 83 -0.02 13.88 -7.38
CA ILE A 83 0.76 12.67 -7.68
C ILE A 83 2.05 12.66 -6.87
N SER A 84 2.80 13.76 -6.86
CA SER A 84 4.08 13.86 -6.15
C SER A 84 3.91 13.59 -4.66
N ASN A 85 2.91 14.23 -4.02
CA ASN A 85 2.60 14.03 -2.61
C ASN A 85 2.21 12.56 -2.30
N MET A 86 1.41 11.93 -3.17
CA MET A 86 1.01 10.54 -2.99
C MET A 86 2.18 9.57 -3.12
N LEU A 87 3.05 9.79 -4.11
CA LEU A 87 4.24 8.95 -4.32
C LEU A 87 5.25 9.12 -3.18
N GLU A 88 5.41 10.33 -2.65
CA GLU A 88 6.25 10.57 -1.47
C GLU A 88 5.74 9.78 -0.25
N ILE A 89 4.45 9.85 0.04
CA ILE A 89 3.83 9.08 1.12
C ILE A 89 3.99 7.57 0.89
N ARG A 90 3.80 7.11 -0.35
CA ARG A 90 3.99 5.70 -0.74
C ARG A 90 5.43 5.23 -0.50
N LEU A 91 6.40 6.03 -0.91
CA LEU A 91 7.82 5.74 -0.73
C LEU A 91 8.18 5.62 0.75
N LEU A 92 7.76 6.59 1.57
CA LEU A 92 8.02 6.59 3.01
C LEU A 92 7.35 5.39 3.70
N HIS A 93 6.11 5.07 3.33
CA HIS A 93 5.42 3.89 3.87
C HIS A 93 6.15 2.58 3.53
N ASN A 94 6.63 2.45 2.29
CA ASN A 94 7.41 1.28 1.88
C ASN A 94 8.74 1.20 2.65
N GLN A 95 9.45 2.32 2.83
CA GLN A 95 10.68 2.35 3.63
C GLN A 95 10.46 1.89 5.08
N VAL A 96 9.39 2.37 5.72
CA VAL A 96 9.04 1.95 7.09
C VAL A 96 8.74 0.45 7.14
N ARG A 97 7.97 -0.07 6.17
CA ARG A 97 7.69 -1.50 6.08
C ARG A 97 8.97 -2.32 5.92
N ASP A 98 9.86 -1.93 5.02
CA ASP A 98 11.11 -2.65 4.77
C ASP A 98 12.01 -2.62 6.03
N GLN A 99 12.08 -1.48 6.71
CA GLN A 99 12.79 -1.36 7.99
C GLN A 99 12.19 -2.26 9.07
N ASN A 100 10.86 -2.32 9.19
CA ASN A 100 10.19 -3.20 10.15
C ASN A 100 10.54 -4.67 9.90
N GLN A 101 10.54 -5.12 8.64
CA GLN A 101 10.93 -6.50 8.29
C GLN A 101 12.39 -6.80 8.65
N ILE A 102 13.30 -5.86 8.38
CA ILE A 102 14.71 -6.00 8.75
C ILE A 102 14.87 -6.06 10.27
N LEU A 103 14.14 -5.22 11.01
CA LEU A 103 14.18 -5.17 12.46
C LEU A 103 13.63 -6.46 13.08
N GLU A 104 12.49 -6.95 12.60
CA GLU A 104 11.90 -8.22 13.04
C GLU A 104 12.88 -9.39 12.87
N LYS A 105 13.57 -9.46 11.73
CA LYS A 105 14.61 -10.47 11.49
C LYS A 105 15.76 -10.35 12.49
N LYS A 106 16.27 -9.14 12.72
CA LYS A 106 17.35 -8.90 13.70
C LYS A 106 16.91 -9.26 15.12
N VAL A 107 15.67 -8.95 15.50
CA VAL A 107 15.13 -9.33 16.81
C VAL A 107 15.11 -10.85 16.94
N ALA A 108 14.59 -11.57 15.95
CA ALA A 108 14.55 -13.03 15.96
C ALA A 108 15.96 -13.66 16.09
N GLU A 109 16.94 -13.16 15.32
CA GLU A 109 18.34 -13.63 15.39
C GLU A 109 18.93 -13.39 16.78
N ARG A 110 18.78 -12.20 17.35
CA ARG A 110 19.34 -11.86 18.67
C ARG A 110 18.64 -12.59 19.80
N THR A 111 17.34 -12.83 19.71
CA THR A 111 16.61 -13.65 20.69
C THR A 111 17.12 -15.09 20.69
N TYR A 112 17.44 -15.65 19.52
CA TYR A 112 18.01 -17.00 19.43
C TYR A 112 19.40 -17.08 20.07
N GLU A 113 20.31 -16.14 19.75
CA GLU A 113 21.67 -16.09 20.33
C GLU A 113 21.65 -16.01 21.87
N VAL A 114 20.73 -15.20 22.42
CA VAL A 114 20.58 -15.03 23.87
C VAL A 114 20.11 -16.31 24.54
N GLU A 115 19.13 -17.01 23.96
CA GLU A 115 18.62 -18.26 24.52
C GLU A 115 19.66 -19.39 24.44
N GLU A 116 20.46 -19.46 23.37
CA GLU A 116 21.56 -20.42 23.25
C GLU A 116 22.63 -20.19 24.34
N THR A 117 23.07 -18.94 24.49
CA THR A 117 24.04 -18.55 25.53
C THR A 117 23.52 -18.88 26.93
N ARG A 118 22.23 -18.64 27.17
CA ARG A 118 21.57 -18.94 28.44
C ARG A 118 21.55 -20.45 28.72
N GLN A 119 21.22 -21.28 27.73
CA GLN A 119 21.23 -22.74 27.87
C GLN A 119 22.63 -23.27 28.17
N GLU A 120 23.65 -22.75 27.49
CA GLU A 120 25.04 -23.16 27.72
C GLU A 120 25.53 -22.83 29.14
N ALA A 121 25.18 -21.64 29.65
CA ALA A 121 25.54 -21.22 31.01
C ALA A 121 24.90 -22.14 32.08
N VAL A 122 23.62 -22.50 31.90
CA VAL A 122 22.92 -23.43 32.81
C VAL A 122 23.60 -24.81 32.80
N LEU A 123 23.97 -25.34 31.63
CA LEU A 123 24.63 -26.63 31.51
C LEU A 123 26.00 -26.65 32.24
N ARG A 124 26.79 -25.58 32.07
CA ARG A 124 28.11 -25.45 32.72
C ARG A 124 28.00 -25.36 34.24
N LEU A 125 27.01 -24.63 34.76
CA LEU A 125 26.74 -24.54 36.20
C LEU A 125 26.30 -25.89 36.78
N GLY A 126 25.46 -26.65 36.07
CA GLY A 126 25.05 -28.00 36.50
C GLY A 126 26.23 -28.96 36.63
N ARG A 127 27.16 -28.95 35.67
CA ARG A 127 28.38 -29.78 35.71
C ARG A 127 29.39 -29.37 36.78
N ALA A 128 29.39 -28.10 37.19
CA ALA A 128 30.29 -27.62 38.25
C ALA A 128 29.75 -27.89 39.66
N ALA A 129 28.48 -28.28 39.79
CA ALA A 129 27.84 -28.61 41.06
C ALA A 129 27.84 -30.12 41.38
N GLU A 130 28.24 -30.97 40.43
CA GLU A 130 28.58 -32.40 40.63
C GLU A 130 30.07 -32.56 40.98
#